data_AF-A0A815TER7-F1
#
_entry.id   AF-A0A815TER7-F1
#
_cell.length_a   1.000
_cell.length_b   1.000
_cell.length_c   1.000
_cell.angle_alpha   90.00
_cell.angle_beta   90.00
_cell.angle_gamma   90.00
#
_symmetry.space_group_name_H-M   'P 1'
#
loop_
_entity.id
_entity.type
_entity.pdbx_description
1 polymer ?
#
loop_
_entity_poly.entity_id
_entity_poly.type
_entity_poly.pdbx_seq_one_letter_code
_entity_poly.pdbx_strand_id
1 'polypeptide(L)'
;MQSDRNFHSHKRSGSSSSSTTSTSSGTSYEDEEEDINSNNTRMHTSLEIAVLLSLFRHRHSLSKSCLTDMCRLLRLLGVPNVPVDYRSIYKLINPCGNSMFQPKLIVVCPTCHRVSMNMKKCPITHCTSHAGYVRAPTVNYTFKLREQIKSILERVPLKCIGTNDGHMTDVIDGRAHAHIHTLERKPFITLILNSDGVLIQKISRSLWITTMAINEIPRDVRFQLPNMVIGMVSYGSQKPKRAEFSSLLDILVDELVELEHGIDVCLPSPGGVRFASSLISTHVAVNLLGVVSDKPAQSMIQNMIDSGGFYGCGKCQIVGESVRAGKGHIRCFPLDTTNPPDLRSNKTYDQAMKILTKNKQQRARRNSLTGVDNDAAKGHVGPCALRRLRFFDMGQSFLIDSLHNLYSGAFNQYRNAFAIQK
;
A
#
# COMPACT_ATOMS: atom_id res chain seq x y z
N MET A 1 -37.68 -15.51 19.86
CA MET A 1 -38.48 -15.56 21.11
C MET A 1 -37.49 -16.00 22.18
N GLN A 2 -37.01 -15.06 23.00
CA GLN A 2 -37.38 -14.93 24.43
C GLN A 2 -36.92 -16.15 25.23
N SER A 3 -35.77 -16.05 25.92
CA SER A 3 -35.59 -15.56 27.30
C SER A 3 -35.57 -16.78 28.26
N ASP A 4 -34.96 -16.79 29.45
CA ASP A 4 -34.53 -15.69 30.33
C ASP A 4 -33.17 -15.93 31.01
N ARG A 5 -32.72 -14.92 31.76
CA ARG A 5 -31.56 -14.97 32.65
C ARG A 5 -31.85 -15.81 33.90
N ASN A 6 -30.80 -16.31 34.56
CA ASN A 6 -30.85 -16.37 36.03
C ASN A 6 -29.52 -16.01 36.69
N PHE A 7 -29.63 -15.23 37.76
CA PHE A 7 -28.54 -14.75 38.61
C PHE A 7 -28.17 -15.81 39.65
N HIS A 8 -26.91 -15.88 40.07
CA HIS A 8 -26.55 -16.33 41.41
C HIS A 8 -25.46 -15.40 41.98
N SER A 9 -25.56 -15.10 43.26
CA SER A 9 -24.72 -14.13 43.97
C SER A 9 -24.04 -14.80 45.16
N HIS A 10 -22.83 -14.33 45.51
CA HIS A 10 -22.34 -14.46 46.87
C HIS A 10 -21.52 -13.23 47.26
N LYS A 11 -22.01 -12.51 48.27
CA LYS A 11 -21.23 -11.56 49.06
C LYS A 11 -20.46 -12.32 50.14
N ARG A 12 -19.25 -11.86 50.47
CA ARG A 12 -18.79 -11.82 51.87
C ARG A 12 -18.22 -10.44 52.17
N SER A 13 -18.55 -9.96 53.37
CA SER A 13 -18.26 -8.63 53.89
C SER A 13 -17.16 -8.70 54.95
N GLY A 14 -16.39 -7.62 55.09
CA GLY A 14 -15.46 -7.41 56.20
C GLY A 14 -15.25 -5.91 56.38
N SER A 15 -15.78 -5.37 57.47
CA SER A 15 -15.86 -3.93 57.75
C SER A 15 -15.11 -3.57 59.02
N SER A 16 -14.47 -2.40 59.05
CA SER A 16 -14.32 -1.64 60.30
C SER A 16 -14.08 -0.17 60.01
N SER A 17 -14.70 0.67 60.84
CA SER A 17 -14.83 2.12 60.71
C SER A 17 -14.17 2.83 61.89
N SER A 18 -13.78 4.10 61.73
CA SER A 18 -13.99 5.13 62.76
C SER A 18 -13.73 6.53 62.21
N SER A 19 -14.31 7.52 62.90
CA SER A 19 -14.48 8.91 62.47
C SER A 19 -14.33 9.85 63.66
N THR A 20 -13.70 11.02 63.47
CA THR A 20 -13.94 12.26 64.26
C THR A 20 -13.21 13.44 63.59
N THR A 21 -13.91 14.43 63.00
CA THR A 21 -14.31 15.77 63.54
C THR A 21 -13.21 16.81 63.84
N SER A 22 -13.08 17.75 62.88
CA SER A 22 -13.00 19.22 63.04
C SER A 22 -12.05 19.91 64.05
N THR A 23 -11.18 20.78 63.53
CA THR A 23 -11.02 22.16 64.05
C THR A 23 -10.59 23.12 62.93
N SER A 24 -10.95 24.39 63.04
CA SER A 24 -10.79 25.42 62.01
C SER A 24 -9.75 26.48 62.39
N SER A 25 -8.94 26.93 61.42
CA SER A 25 -8.28 28.23 61.44
C SER A 25 -8.01 28.67 60.01
N GLY A 26 -8.62 29.78 59.58
CA GLY A 26 -8.47 30.27 58.21
C GLY A 26 -7.29 31.21 58.03
N THR A 27 -6.76 31.25 56.80
CA THR A 27 -6.00 32.39 56.26
C THR A 27 -6.48 32.64 54.84
N SER A 28 -7.06 33.81 54.61
CA SER A 28 -7.42 34.31 53.29
C SER A 28 -6.17 34.61 52.46
N TYR A 29 -6.08 34.05 51.26
CA TYR A 29 -5.25 34.60 50.18
C TYR A 29 -6.04 34.53 48.88
N GLU A 30 -5.93 35.64 48.16
CA GLU A 30 -6.71 36.08 47.00
C GLU A 30 -6.87 35.02 45.90
N ASP A 31 -8.08 34.95 45.32
CA ASP A 31 -8.31 34.25 44.05
C ASP A 31 -7.57 35.02 42.94
N GLU A 32 -6.47 34.46 42.44
CA GLU A 32 -5.88 34.91 41.17
C GLU A 32 -6.84 34.53 40.03
N GLU A 33 -7.63 35.50 39.57
CA GLU A 33 -8.27 35.43 38.25
C GLU A 33 -7.17 35.33 37.18
N GLU A 34 -6.83 34.11 36.74
CA GLU A 34 -5.97 33.92 35.58
C GLU A 34 -6.63 34.53 34.34
N ASP A 35 -6.07 35.67 33.93
CA ASP A 35 -6.45 36.48 32.78
C ASP A 35 -6.31 35.67 31.47
N ILE A 36 -7.38 34.96 31.06
CA ILE A 36 -7.41 34.25 29.78
C ILE A 36 -7.57 35.26 28.64
N ASN A 37 -6.47 35.92 28.23
CA ASN A 37 -6.47 36.57 26.92
C ASN A 37 -5.11 36.68 26.19
N SER A 38 -5.08 36.06 25.00
CA SER A 38 -4.11 36.28 23.89
C SER A 38 -2.64 35.90 24.18
N ASN A 39 -2.00 34.96 23.48
CA ASN A 39 -1.72 35.06 22.04
C ASN A 39 -1.21 33.74 21.42
N ASN A 40 -2.10 33.00 20.74
CA ASN A 40 -1.90 32.35 19.42
C ASN A 40 -2.94 31.23 19.15
N THR A 41 -4.23 31.53 19.34
CA THR A 41 -5.30 30.71 18.75
C THR A 41 -5.29 30.89 17.23
N ARG A 42 -4.46 30.09 16.54
CA ARG A 42 -4.40 29.99 15.08
C ARG A 42 -5.82 29.88 14.52
N MET A 43 -6.28 30.93 13.84
CA MET A 43 -7.59 30.92 13.20
C MET A 43 -7.62 29.80 12.15
N HIS A 44 -8.60 28.90 12.27
CA HIS A 44 -8.75 27.82 11.30
C HIS A 44 -9.09 28.36 9.91
N THR A 45 -8.45 27.80 8.88
CA THR A 45 -8.76 28.16 7.49
C THR A 45 -10.10 27.55 7.06
N SER A 46 -10.74 28.13 6.05
CA SER A 46 -11.98 27.57 5.48
C SER A 46 -11.80 26.12 5.00
N LEU A 47 -10.60 25.75 4.55
CA LEU A 47 -10.26 24.38 4.16
C LEU A 47 -10.18 23.44 5.36
N GLU A 48 -9.51 23.84 6.44
CA GLU A 48 -9.44 23.06 7.69
C GLU A 48 -10.85 22.80 8.25
N ILE A 49 -11.70 23.84 8.31
CA ILE A 49 -13.09 23.72 8.76
C ILE A 49 -13.89 22.81 7.81
N ALA A 50 -13.73 22.94 6.49
CA ALA A 50 -14.38 22.07 5.51
C ALA A 50 -14.00 20.59 5.71
N VAL A 51 -12.71 20.30 5.92
CA VAL A 51 -12.19 18.95 6.17
C VAL A 51 -12.77 18.38 7.47
N LEU A 52 -12.74 19.15 8.56
CA LEU A 52 -13.32 18.73 9.85
C LEU A 52 -14.82 18.41 9.75
N LEU A 53 -15.60 19.28 9.10
CA LEU A 53 -17.03 19.05 8.85
C LEU A 53 -17.26 17.81 7.97
N SER A 54 -16.40 17.57 6.98
CA SER A 54 -16.51 16.38 6.11
C SER A 54 -16.16 15.08 6.82
N LEU A 55 -15.15 15.10 7.70
CA LEU A 55 -14.80 13.98 8.58
C LEU A 55 -15.91 13.69 9.58
N PHE A 56 -16.47 14.73 10.21
CA PHE A 56 -17.60 14.61 11.14
C PHE A 56 -18.83 14.03 10.45
N ARG A 57 -19.17 14.53 9.24
CA ARG A 57 -20.19 13.95 8.38
C ARG A 57 -19.94 12.47 8.09
N HIS A 58 -18.72 12.09 7.75
CA HIS A 58 -18.40 10.69 7.43
C HIS A 58 -18.57 9.79 8.66
N ARG A 59 -18.06 10.22 9.82
CA ARG A 59 -18.16 9.51 11.10
C ARG A 59 -19.61 9.28 11.55
N HIS A 60 -20.48 10.26 11.37
CA HIS A 60 -21.86 10.23 11.85
C HIS A 60 -22.91 10.02 10.74
N SER A 61 -22.49 9.66 9.53
CA SER A 61 -23.35 9.45 8.35
C SER A 61 -24.31 10.61 8.01
N LEU A 62 -23.92 11.86 8.29
CA LEU A 62 -24.80 13.01 8.20
C LEU A 62 -25.28 13.29 6.76
N SER A 63 -26.49 13.81 6.63
CA SER A 63 -27.06 14.26 5.36
C SER A 63 -26.37 15.54 4.85
N LYS A 64 -26.56 15.86 3.56
CA LYS A 64 -26.05 17.11 2.96
C LYS A 64 -26.76 18.36 3.51
N SER A 65 -28.05 18.23 3.87
CA SER A 65 -28.81 19.30 4.54
C SER A 65 -28.26 19.54 5.94
N CYS A 66 -28.13 18.50 6.77
CA CYS A 66 -27.57 18.59 8.12
C CYS A 66 -26.20 19.28 8.13
N LEU A 67 -25.30 18.95 7.18
CA LEU A 67 -24.00 19.62 7.12
C LEU A 67 -24.10 21.11 6.70
N THR A 68 -25.09 21.46 5.89
CA THR A 68 -25.38 22.85 5.53
C THR A 68 -25.94 23.63 6.73
N ASP A 69 -26.78 23.00 7.54
CA ASP A 69 -27.32 23.59 8.77
C ASP A 69 -26.26 23.72 9.86
N MET A 70 -25.31 22.78 9.96
CA MET A 70 -24.10 22.95 10.76
C MET A 70 -23.26 24.16 10.32
N CYS A 71 -23.07 24.39 9.01
CA CYS A 71 -22.37 25.58 8.53
C CYS A 71 -23.07 26.89 8.93
N ARG A 72 -24.41 26.89 8.92
CA ARG A 72 -25.23 28.03 9.37
C ARG A 72 -25.07 28.25 10.88
N LEU A 73 -25.21 27.19 11.68
CA LEU A 73 -25.07 27.25 13.13
C LEU A 73 -23.70 27.78 13.56
N LEU A 74 -22.62 27.29 12.96
CA LEU A 74 -21.27 27.75 13.30
C LEU A 74 -21.05 29.25 12.98
N ARG A 75 -21.68 29.82 11.94
CA ARG A 75 -21.65 31.29 11.71
C ARG A 75 -22.51 32.07 12.68
N LEU A 76 -23.68 31.54 13.04
CA LEU A 76 -24.52 32.16 14.07
C LEU A 76 -23.77 32.21 15.42
N LEU A 77 -22.89 31.24 15.69
CA LEU A 77 -21.96 31.22 16.82
C LEU A 77 -20.67 32.05 16.59
N GLY A 78 -20.60 32.86 15.52
CA GLY A 78 -19.46 33.75 15.26
C GLY A 78 -18.17 33.06 14.80
N VAL A 79 -18.18 31.76 14.49
CA VAL A 79 -16.95 31.05 14.08
C VAL A 79 -16.47 31.58 12.72
N PRO A 80 -15.23 32.10 12.63
CA PRO A 80 -14.69 32.69 11.40
C PRO A 80 -14.46 31.62 10.32
N ASN A 81 -14.37 32.06 9.06
CA ASN A 81 -13.98 31.23 7.90
C ASN A 81 -14.89 30.02 7.58
N VAL A 82 -16.03 29.82 8.26
CA VAL A 82 -16.91 28.66 8.04
C VAL A 82 -17.50 28.65 6.62
N PRO A 83 -17.32 27.56 5.84
CA PRO A 83 -17.75 27.50 4.44
C PRO A 83 -19.27 27.59 4.23
N VAL A 84 -19.72 28.50 3.36
CA VAL A 84 -21.03 28.51 2.66
C VAL A 84 -22.12 27.58 3.24
N ASP A 85 -22.11 26.41 2.64
CA ASP A 85 -23.01 25.27 2.71
C ASP A 85 -22.21 23.98 2.38
N TYR A 86 -22.89 22.85 2.22
CA TYR A 86 -22.26 21.62 1.70
C TYR A 86 -21.55 21.80 0.35
N ARG A 87 -22.03 22.69 -0.54
CA ARG A 87 -21.44 22.90 -1.87
C ARG A 87 -20.11 23.63 -1.79
N SER A 88 -19.97 24.59 -0.88
CA SER A 88 -18.71 25.29 -0.60
C SER A 88 -17.70 24.38 0.08
N ILE A 89 -18.13 23.55 1.05
CA ILE A 89 -17.29 22.46 1.60
C ILE A 89 -16.75 21.58 0.48
N TYR A 90 -17.63 21.12 -0.42
CA TYR A 90 -17.25 20.23 -1.52
C TYR A 90 -16.26 20.88 -2.49
N LYS A 91 -16.44 22.18 -2.81
CA LYS A 91 -15.51 22.96 -3.65
C LYS A 91 -14.14 23.19 -3.00
N LEU A 92 -14.09 23.41 -1.68
CA LEU A 92 -12.84 23.63 -0.95
C LEU A 92 -12.01 22.34 -0.87
N ILE A 93 -12.66 21.21 -0.62
CA ILE A 93 -11.98 19.90 -0.53
C ILE A 93 -11.64 19.32 -1.90
N ASN A 94 -12.51 19.52 -2.89
CA ASN A 94 -12.28 19.14 -4.28
C ASN A 94 -12.16 20.40 -5.14
N PRO A 95 -11.04 21.15 -5.04
CA PRO A 95 -10.82 22.28 -5.92
C PRO A 95 -10.80 21.80 -7.38
N CYS A 96 -11.60 22.44 -8.23
CA CYS A 96 -11.57 22.18 -9.67
C CYS A 96 -10.26 22.72 -10.27
N GLY A 97 -9.22 21.91 -10.24
CA GLY A 97 -7.90 22.19 -10.80
C GLY A 97 -7.02 20.94 -10.73
N ASN A 98 -5.92 20.92 -11.49
CA ASN A 98 -4.97 19.79 -11.57
C ASN A 98 -4.25 19.54 -10.24
N SER A 99 -4.95 18.95 -9.29
CA SER A 99 -4.38 18.41 -8.06
C SER A 99 -3.58 17.16 -8.37
N MET A 100 -2.33 17.14 -7.89
CA MET A 100 -1.42 15.98 -7.86
C MET A 100 -2.09 14.68 -7.38
N PHE A 101 -3.14 14.79 -6.57
CA PHE A 101 -3.86 13.67 -5.97
C PHE A 101 -5.32 13.54 -6.42
N GLN A 102 -5.71 14.01 -7.61
CA GLN A 102 -7.06 13.72 -8.15
C GLN A 102 -7.27 12.19 -8.28
N PRO A 103 -8.16 11.57 -7.49
CA PRO A 103 -8.27 10.12 -7.44
C PRO A 103 -9.28 9.65 -8.49
N LYS A 104 -8.85 8.80 -9.41
CA LYS A 104 -9.74 8.14 -10.37
C LYS A 104 -10.37 6.91 -9.73
N LEU A 105 -11.66 7.00 -9.43
CA LEU A 105 -12.45 5.87 -8.93
C LEU A 105 -12.65 4.83 -10.04
N ILE A 106 -12.25 3.59 -9.75
CA ILE A 106 -12.48 2.43 -10.59
C ILE A 106 -13.07 1.28 -9.76
N VAL A 107 -13.73 0.36 -10.45
CA VAL A 107 -14.24 -0.89 -9.87
C VAL A 107 -13.86 -2.08 -10.75
N VAL A 108 -13.60 -3.22 -10.12
CA VAL A 108 -13.36 -4.48 -10.83
C VAL A 108 -14.59 -5.37 -10.75
N CYS A 109 -15.07 -5.84 -11.90
CA CYS A 109 -16.22 -6.73 -11.98
C CYS A 109 -15.92 -8.06 -11.26
N PRO A 110 -16.75 -8.49 -10.29
CA PRO A 110 -16.52 -9.68 -9.48
C PRO A 110 -16.65 -11.01 -10.24
N THR A 111 -17.15 -10.98 -11.48
CA THR A 111 -17.37 -12.15 -12.35
C THR A 111 -16.35 -12.25 -13.47
N CYS A 112 -16.19 -11.18 -14.26
CA CYS A 112 -15.33 -11.18 -15.45
C CYS A 112 -13.97 -10.49 -15.25
N HIS A 113 -13.72 -9.95 -14.04
CA HIS A 113 -12.51 -9.23 -13.64
C HIS A 113 -12.13 -8.01 -14.50
N ARG A 114 -13.02 -7.55 -15.40
CA ARG A 114 -12.79 -6.30 -16.14
C ARG A 114 -12.97 -5.09 -15.25
N VAL A 115 -12.12 -4.09 -15.50
CA VAL A 115 -12.16 -2.76 -14.90
C VAL A 115 -13.32 -1.96 -15.49
N SER A 116 -13.97 -1.14 -14.67
CA SER A 116 -14.99 -0.17 -15.08
C SER A 116 -14.98 1.05 -14.17
N MET A 117 -15.65 2.13 -14.58
CA MET A 117 -16.01 3.26 -13.71
C MET A 117 -17.47 3.16 -13.22
N ASN A 118 -18.25 2.18 -13.70
CA ASN A 118 -19.64 2.00 -13.31
C ASN A 118 -19.75 1.14 -12.04
N MET A 119 -20.06 1.77 -10.91
CA MET A 119 -20.22 1.10 -9.60
C MET A 119 -21.47 0.21 -9.47
N LYS A 120 -22.45 0.31 -10.38
CA LYS A 120 -23.73 -0.41 -10.29
C LYS A 120 -23.76 -1.70 -11.11
N LYS A 121 -23.18 -1.69 -12.32
CA LYS A 121 -23.21 -2.81 -13.25
C LYS A 121 -21.97 -2.89 -14.15
N CYS A 122 -21.69 -4.11 -14.63
CA CYS A 122 -20.62 -4.37 -15.59
C CYS A 122 -20.96 -3.79 -16.98
N PRO A 123 -20.03 -3.10 -17.66
CA PRO A 123 -20.28 -2.56 -19.01
C PRO A 123 -20.36 -3.63 -20.09
N ILE A 124 -19.90 -4.86 -19.83
CA ILE A 124 -19.93 -5.97 -20.78
C ILE A 124 -21.33 -6.59 -20.82
N THR A 125 -22.00 -6.50 -21.97
CA THR A 125 -23.36 -7.01 -22.24
C THR A 125 -23.52 -8.49 -21.88
N HIS A 126 -22.56 -9.34 -22.29
CA HIS A 126 -22.57 -10.79 -22.05
C HIS A 126 -22.10 -11.21 -20.64
N CYS A 127 -21.87 -10.27 -19.72
CA CYS A 127 -21.50 -10.60 -18.35
C CYS A 127 -22.77 -10.77 -17.50
N THR A 128 -22.83 -11.80 -16.65
CA THR A 128 -23.94 -11.94 -15.66
C THR A 128 -24.09 -10.72 -14.74
N SER A 129 -23.01 -9.97 -14.51
CA SER A 129 -23.04 -8.70 -13.77
C SER A 129 -23.55 -7.49 -14.58
N HIS A 130 -24.10 -7.66 -15.79
CA HIS A 130 -24.58 -6.55 -16.63
C HIS A 130 -25.91 -5.97 -16.14
N ALA A 131 -26.81 -6.78 -15.57
CA ALA A 131 -28.02 -6.28 -14.92
C ALA A 131 -27.71 -5.57 -13.58
N GLY A 132 -26.66 -6.02 -12.90
CA GLY A 132 -26.15 -5.50 -11.63
C GLY A 132 -25.07 -6.45 -11.09
N TYR A 133 -24.16 -5.97 -10.24
CA TYR A 133 -23.09 -6.83 -9.74
C TYR A 133 -23.61 -7.92 -8.78
N VAL A 134 -23.23 -9.18 -9.04
CA VAL A 134 -23.64 -10.38 -8.25
C VAL A 134 -23.16 -10.33 -6.78
N ARG A 135 -22.09 -9.58 -6.52
CA ARG A 135 -21.62 -9.15 -5.19
C ARG A 135 -21.03 -7.75 -5.30
N ALA A 136 -20.79 -7.08 -4.18
CA ALA A 136 -20.07 -5.81 -4.18
C ALA A 136 -18.76 -5.93 -5.01
N PRO A 137 -18.54 -5.06 -6.03
CA PRO A 137 -17.31 -5.07 -6.80
C PRO A 137 -16.15 -4.56 -5.94
N THR A 138 -14.92 -4.93 -6.30
CA THR A 138 -13.73 -4.41 -5.62
C THR A 138 -13.53 -2.96 -6.05
N VAL A 139 -13.60 -2.04 -5.09
CA VAL A 139 -13.48 -0.59 -5.31
C VAL A 139 -12.04 -0.17 -5.10
N ASN A 140 -11.51 0.62 -6.02
CA ASN A 140 -10.14 1.11 -5.98
C ASN A 140 -10.05 2.56 -6.47
N TYR A 141 -9.19 3.35 -5.83
CA TYR A 141 -8.80 4.68 -6.28
C TYR A 141 -7.40 4.59 -6.88
N THR A 142 -7.26 4.94 -8.15
CA THR A 142 -5.96 5.10 -8.80
C THR A 142 -5.56 6.57 -8.82
N PHE A 143 -4.26 6.83 -8.74
CA PHE A 143 -3.68 8.17 -8.73
C PHE A 143 -2.65 8.26 -9.84
N LYS A 144 -2.57 9.44 -10.47
CA LYS A 144 -1.65 9.66 -11.59
C LYS A 144 -0.20 9.70 -11.13
N LEU A 145 0.63 8.80 -11.65
CA LEU A 145 2.03 8.65 -11.28
C LEU A 145 2.87 9.79 -11.87
N ARG A 146 2.64 10.14 -13.14
CA ARG A 146 3.43 11.16 -13.87
C ARG A 146 3.46 12.49 -13.11
N GLU A 147 2.31 12.99 -12.71
CA GLU A 147 2.13 14.26 -12.01
C GLU A 147 2.69 14.22 -10.58
N GLN A 148 2.54 13.09 -9.86
CA GLN A 148 3.13 12.89 -8.55
C GLN A 148 4.67 12.89 -8.60
N ILE A 149 5.24 12.08 -9.49
CA ILE A 149 6.69 11.96 -9.66
C ILE A 149 7.27 13.32 -10.07
N LYS A 150 6.68 13.99 -11.08
CA LYS A 150 7.07 15.34 -11.49
C LYS A 150 7.11 16.32 -10.30
N SER A 151 6.03 16.42 -9.54
CA SER A 151 5.93 17.32 -8.39
C SER A 151 6.96 17.02 -7.28
N ILE A 152 7.34 15.75 -7.11
CA ILE A 152 8.38 15.36 -6.15
C ILE A 152 9.78 15.73 -6.67
N LEU A 153 10.10 15.41 -7.93
CA LEU A 153 11.40 15.69 -8.55
C LEU A 153 11.70 17.20 -8.67
N GLU A 154 10.69 18.02 -8.91
CA GLU A 154 10.83 19.48 -9.00
C GLU A 154 10.99 20.16 -7.61
N ARG A 155 10.68 19.45 -6.52
CA ARG A 155 10.72 19.96 -5.14
C ARG A 155 11.87 19.41 -4.30
N VAL A 156 12.34 18.21 -4.58
CA VAL A 156 13.28 17.48 -3.72
C VAL A 156 14.61 17.29 -4.45
N PRO A 157 15.76 17.69 -3.87
CA PRO A 157 17.06 17.48 -4.50
C PRO A 157 17.35 15.99 -4.62
N LEU A 158 17.88 15.58 -5.77
CA LEU A 158 18.27 14.20 -6.05
C LEU A 158 19.73 13.98 -5.67
N LYS A 159 20.05 12.78 -5.20
CA LYS A 159 21.43 12.30 -5.10
C LYS A 159 22.01 12.16 -6.50
N CYS A 160 23.17 12.77 -6.73
CA CYS A 160 24.05 12.35 -7.81
C CYS A 160 24.53 10.92 -7.53
N ILE A 161 24.74 10.12 -8.58
CA ILE A 161 25.37 8.82 -8.46
C ILE A 161 26.83 9.05 -8.02
N GLY A 162 27.22 8.44 -6.90
CA GLY A 162 28.58 8.55 -6.39
C GLY A 162 29.58 7.83 -7.31
N THR A 163 30.83 8.31 -7.33
CA THR A 163 31.92 7.54 -7.92
C THR A 163 32.10 6.24 -7.15
N ASN A 164 32.18 5.13 -7.87
CA ASN A 164 32.13 3.79 -7.31
C ASN A 164 33.45 3.46 -6.58
N ASP A 165 33.51 3.79 -5.28
CA ASP A 165 34.63 3.53 -4.37
C ASP A 165 34.65 2.09 -3.82
N GLY A 166 33.64 1.28 -4.18
CA GLY A 166 33.46 -0.09 -3.73
C GLY A 166 32.59 -0.24 -2.48
N HIS A 167 32.13 0.86 -1.86
CA HIS A 167 31.26 0.82 -0.70
C HIS A 167 29.78 0.88 -1.08
N MET A 168 28.99 -0.09 -0.61
CA MET A 168 27.53 -0.04 -0.72
C MET A 168 26.93 0.79 0.42
N THR A 169 26.49 2.01 0.11
CA THR A 169 25.90 2.95 1.07
C THR A 169 24.37 3.00 0.95
N ASP A 170 23.85 2.93 -0.27
CA ASP A 170 22.44 3.07 -0.61
C ASP A 170 22.01 2.17 -1.77
N VAL A 171 20.69 2.13 -2.02
CA VAL A 171 20.11 1.22 -3.01
C VAL A 171 20.57 1.50 -4.45
N ILE A 172 20.99 2.74 -4.73
CA ILE A 172 21.55 3.14 -6.03
C ILE A 172 22.94 2.56 -6.31
N ASP A 173 23.65 2.10 -5.27
CA ASP A 173 24.96 1.45 -5.40
C ASP A 173 24.82 -0.05 -5.76
N GLY A 174 23.58 -0.56 -5.79
CA GLY A 174 23.28 -1.97 -6.05
C GLY A 174 23.42 -2.37 -7.51
N ARG A 175 23.88 -3.61 -7.75
CA ARG A 175 24.08 -4.19 -9.11
C ARG A 175 22.87 -4.04 -10.05
N ALA A 176 21.65 -4.06 -9.52
CA ALA A 176 20.44 -3.88 -10.31
C ALA A 176 20.28 -2.43 -10.83
N HIS A 177 20.67 -1.43 -10.05
CA HIS A 177 20.68 -0.02 -10.48
C HIS A 177 21.80 0.21 -11.50
N ALA A 178 23.01 -0.29 -11.19
CA ALA A 178 24.14 -0.27 -12.12
C ALA A 178 23.82 -0.92 -13.47
N HIS A 179 23.02 -2.00 -13.50
CA HIS A 179 22.58 -2.62 -14.76
C HIS A 179 21.66 -1.72 -15.59
N ILE A 180 20.77 -0.94 -14.95
CA ILE A 180 19.98 0.09 -15.65
C ILE A 180 20.92 1.17 -16.18
N HIS A 181 21.90 1.61 -15.38
CA HIS A 181 22.89 2.62 -15.79
C HIS A 181 23.76 2.20 -16.99
N THR A 182 24.01 0.90 -17.22
CA THR A 182 24.75 0.44 -18.41
C THR A 182 23.89 0.36 -19.68
N LEU A 183 22.56 0.41 -19.56
CA LEU A 183 21.62 0.17 -20.66
C LEU A 183 20.70 1.36 -20.97
N GLU A 184 20.47 2.25 -20.01
CA GLU A 184 19.71 3.47 -20.20
C GLU A 184 20.63 4.63 -20.58
N ARG A 185 20.29 5.33 -21.66
CA ARG A 185 21.10 6.44 -22.21
C ARG A 185 20.54 7.81 -21.81
N LYS A 186 19.29 7.85 -21.35
CA LYS A 186 18.65 9.04 -20.80
C LYS A 186 19.03 9.20 -19.32
N PRO A 187 18.96 10.43 -18.76
CA PRO A 187 18.79 10.60 -17.32
C PRO A 187 17.61 9.75 -16.84
N PHE A 188 17.77 9.06 -15.71
CA PHE A 188 16.72 8.20 -15.17
C PHE A 188 16.64 8.26 -13.65
N ILE A 189 15.47 7.90 -13.13
CA ILE A 189 15.24 7.55 -11.73
C ILE A 189 14.72 6.12 -11.61
N THR A 190 14.79 5.57 -10.41
CA THR A 190 14.33 4.22 -10.12
C THR A 190 13.33 4.19 -8.96
N LEU A 191 12.32 3.34 -9.09
CA LEU A 191 11.27 3.16 -8.09
C LEU A 191 11.45 1.83 -7.34
N ILE A 192 11.09 1.83 -6.05
CA ILE A 192 10.73 0.63 -5.31
C ILE A 192 9.25 0.68 -4.98
N LEU A 193 8.50 -0.34 -5.42
CA LEU A 193 7.08 -0.50 -5.11
C LEU A 193 6.90 -1.27 -3.79
N ASN A 194 5.94 -0.83 -2.98
CA ASN A 194 5.40 -1.59 -1.87
C ASN A 194 3.89 -1.76 -2.04
N SER A 195 3.35 -2.94 -1.69
CA SER A 195 1.91 -3.14 -1.63
C SER A 195 1.55 -4.04 -0.46
N ASP A 196 0.67 -3.56 0.42
CA ASP A 196 0.27 -4.28 1.64
C ASP A 196 -1.17 -3.94 2.06
N GLY A 197 -1.72 -4.78 2.94
CA GLY A 197 -3.11 -4.75 3.40
C GLY A 197 -3.27 -4.54 4.90
N VAL A 198 -3.86 -3.41 5.28
CA VAL A 198 -4.24 -3.12 6.67
C VAL A 198 -5.73 -3.41 6.89
N LEU A 199 -6.06 -4.16 7.95
CA LEU A 199 -7.44 -4.30 8.42
C LEU A 199 -7.76 -3.16 9.40
N ILE A 200 -8.65 -2.25 8.99
CA ILE A 200 -9.18 -1.20 9.87
C ILE A 200 -10.24 -1.83 10.78
N GLN A 201 -9.78 -2.42 11.89
CA GLN A 201 -10.58 -3.22 12.83
C GLN A 201 -11.89 -2.52 13.25
N LYS A 202 -11.84 -1.22 13.57
CA LYS A 202 -12.99 -0.44 14.07
C LYS A 202 -14.20 -0.40 13.12
N ILE A 203 -14.00 -0.61 11.82
CA ILE A 203 -15.06 -0.58 10.80
C ILE A 203 -15.14 -1.87 9.97
N SER A 204 -14.34 -2.89 10.31
CA SER A 204 -14.22 -4.15 9.57
C SER A 204 -14.00 -3.95 8.07
N ARG A 205 -13.05 -3.08 7.71
CA ARG A 205 -12.67 -2.79 6.31
C ARG A 205 -11.21 -3.10 6.05
N SER A 206 -10.94 -3.73 4.92
CA SER A 206 -9.60 -3.89 4.39
C SER A 206 -9.25 -2.67 3.53
N LEU A 207 -8.09 -2.08 3.82
CA LEU A 207 -7.44 -1.07 3.02
C LEU A 207 -6.16 -1.70 2.44
N TRP A 208 -6.01 -1.67 1.13
CA TRP A 208 -4.86 -2.23 0.42
C TRP A 208 -4.22 -1.11 -0.37
N ILE A 209 -3.02 -0.69 0.02
CA ILE A 209 -2.33 0.48 -0.55
C ILE A 209 -1.12 -0.01 -1.33
N THR A 210 -0.95 0.50 -2.55
CA THR A 210 0.27 0.35 -3.33
C THR A 210 0.97 1.71 -3.43
N THR A 211 2.17 1.81 -2.86
CA THR A 211 3.01 3.00 -2.86
C THR A 211 4.34 2.73 -3.57
N MET A 212 5.04 3.79 -3.96
CA MET A 212 6.40 3.72 -4.51
C MET A 212 7.28 4.80 -3.89
N ALA A 213 8.54 4.45 -3.63
CA ALA A 213 9.59 5.38 -3.24
C ALA A 213 10.55 5.62 -4.41
N ILE A 214 11.01 6.86 -4.60
CA ILE A 214 12.03 7.22 -5.58
C ILE A 214 13.40 7.04 -4.91
N ASN A 215 14.25 6.19 -5.48
CA ASN A 215 15.51 5.77 -4.87
C ASN A 215 16.56 6.88 -4.82
N GLU A 216 16.56 7.76 -5.82
CA GLU A 216 17.49 8.87 -5.97
C GLU A 216 17.21 10.01 -4.98
N ILE A 217 16.08 10.00 -4.27
CA ILE A 217 15.83 10.92 -3.14
C ILE A 217 16.70 10.51 -1.94
N PRO A 218 17.30 11.46 -1.19
CA PRO A 218 18.06 11.17 0.04
C PRO A 218 17.26 10.37 1.09
N ARG A 219 17.91 9.38 1.73
CA ARG A 219 17.25 8.34 2.56
C ARG A 219 16.45 8.90 3.74
N ASP A 220 16.93 9.97 4.35
CA ASP A 220 16.34 10.73 5.45
C ASP A 220 15.00 11.39 5.11
N VAL A 221 14.80 11.75 3.83
CA VAL A 221 13.53 12.34 3.34
C VAL A 221 12.74 11.42 2.40
N ARG A 222 13.35 10.36 1.86
CA ARG A 222 12.77 9.42 0.86
C ARG A 222 11.42 8.85 1.26
N PHE A 223 11.28 8.42 2.51
CA PHE A 223 10.08 7.74 3.01
C PHE A 223 9.10 8.66 3.75
N GLN A 224 9.35 9.97 3.76
CA GLN A 224 8.39 10.95 4.28
C GLN A 224 7.16 11.01 3.36
N LEU A 225 5.96 11.11 3.93
CA LEU A 225 4.70 11.07 3.18
C LEU A 225 4.64 12.03 1.95
N PRO A 226 5.17 13.27 1.99
CA PRO A 226 5.18 14.15 0.82
C PRO A 226 6.05 13.66 -0.36
N ASN A 227 6.94 12.69 -0.13
CA ASN A 227 7.91 12.21 -1.12
C ASN A 227 7.62 10.77 -1.57
N MET A 228 6.55 10.17 -1.04
CA MET A 228 6.03 8.88 -1.46
C MET A 228 5.02 9.05 -2.60
N VAL A 229 5.14 8.25 -3.65
CA VAL A 229 4.16 8.17 -4.73
C VAL A 229 3.08 7.16 -4.33
N ILE A 230 1.81 7.52 -4.46
CA ILE A 230 0.68 6.59 -4.27
C ILE A 230 0.23 6.13 -5.64
N GLY A 231 0.21 4.82 -5.90
CA GLY A 231 -0.28 4.28 -7.17
C GLY A 231 -1.77 3.95 -7.11
N MET A 232 -2.16 3.16 -6.12
CA MET A 232 -3.55 2.72 -5.97
C MET A 232 -3.94 2.41 -4.52
N VAL A 233 -5.22 2.61 -4.21
CA VAL A 233 -5.83 2.32 -2.90
C VAL A 233 -7.10 1.50 -3.10
N SER A 234 -7.05 0.21 -2.79
CA SER A 234 -8.21 -0.68 -2.75
C SER A 234 -8.91 -0.56 -1.39
N TYR A 235 -10.23 -0.42 -1.39
CA TYR A 235 -11.03 -0.34 -0.16
C TYR A 235 -12.24 -1.26 -0.25
N GLY A 236 -12.45 -2.11 0.77
CA GLY A 236 -13.54 -3.08 0.77
C GLY A 236 -13.81 -3.71 2.13
N SER A 237 -14.83 -4.58 2.20
CA SER A 237 -15.05 -5.47 3.37
C SER A 237 -14.06 -6.63 3.44
N GLN A 238 -13.35 -6.92 2.35
CA GLN A 238 -12.35 -7.98 2.23
C GLN A 238 -11.17 -7.47 1.40
N LYS A 239 -10.00 -8.12 1.52
CA LYS A 239 -8.87 -7.88 0.62
C LYS A 239 -9.26 -8.23 -0.84
N PRO A 240 -8.70 -7.56 -1.85
CA PRO A 240 -8.89 -7.93 -3.25
C PRO A 240 -8.57 -9.41 -3.50
N LYS A 241 -9.32 -10.07 -4.38
CA LYS A 241 -8.96 -11.42 -4.85
C LYS A 241 -7.81 -11.32 -5.85
N ARG A 242 -6.96 -12.36 -5.95
CA ARG A 242 -5.78 -12.38 -6.85
C ARG A 242 -6.11 -11.93 -8.29
N ALA A 243 -7.22 -12.42 -8.85
CA ALA A 243 -7.65 -12.03 -10.20
C ALA A 243 -8.10 -10.56 -10.31
N GLU A 244 -8.71 -10.00 -9.26
CA GLU A 244 -9.11 -8.58 -9.22
C GLU A 244 -7.87 -7.70 -9.06
N PHE A 245 -6.95 -8.07 -8.16
CA PHE A 245 -5.69 -7.36 -7.96
C PHE A 245 -4.81 -7.38 -9.21
N SER A 246 -4.77 -8.49 -9.96
CA SER A 246 -4.09 -8.55 -11.26
C SER A 246 -4.61 -7.48 -12.21
N SER A 247 -5.93 -7.34 -12.34
CA SER A 247 -6.55 -6.33 -13.22
C SER A 247 -6.38 -4.90 -12.74
N LEU A 248 -6.16 -4.66 -11.43
CA LEU A 248 -5.78 -3.35 -10.90
C LEU A 248 -4.30 -3.04 -11.16
N LEU A 249 -3.43 -4.04 -10.96
CA LEU A 249 -2.00 -3.94 -11.19
C LEU A 249 -1.69 -3.68 -12.67
N ASP A 250 -2.46 -4.25 -13.61
CA ASP A 250 -2.30 -3.96 -15.03
C ASP A 250 -2.44 -2.46 -15.35
N ILE A 251 -3.40 -1.75 -14.74
CA ILE A 251 -3.58 -0.29 -14.93
C ILE A 251 -2.35 0.48 -14.42
N LEU A 252 -1.83 0.09 -13.26
CA LEU A 252 -0.64 0.71 -12.68
C LEU A 252 0.59 0.48 -13.57
N VAL A 253 0.71 -0.73 -14.14
CA VAL A 253 1.82 -1.10 -15.02
C VAL A 253 1.72 -0.44 -16.39
N ASP A 254 0.52 -0.22 -16.92
CA ASP A 254 0.33 0.56 -18.16
C ASP A 254 0.97 1.96 -18.01
N GLU A 255 0.70 2.64 -16.89
CA GLU A 255 1.31 3.95 -16.61
C GLU A 255 2.82 3.87 -16.33
N LEU A 256 3.30 2.81 -15.67
CA LEU A 256 4.76 2.61 -15.49
C LEU A 256 5.48 2.38 -16.84
N VAL A 257 4.89 1.62 -17.77
CA VAL A 257 5.45 1.42 -19.12
C VAL A 257 5.47 2.73 -19.92
N GLU A 258 4.46 3.60 -19.77
CA GLU A 258 4.50 4.95 -20.33
C GLU A 258 5.65 5.79 -19.71
N LEU A 259 5.92 5.63 -18.42
CA LEU A 259 6.97 6.36 -17.71
C LEU A 259 8.40 5.87 -18.00
N GLU A 260 8.59 4.62 -18.45
CA GLU A 260 9.89 4.14 -18.97
C GLU A 260 10.35 4.95 -20.20
N HIS A 261 9.41 5.58 -20.93
CA HIS A 261 9.73 6.47 -22.05
C HIS A 261 10.25 7.83 -21.58
N GLY A 262 9.81 8.31 -20.41
CA GLY A 262 10.28 9.52 -19.75
C GLY A 262 9.26 10.64 -19.56
N ILE A 263 9.63 11.57 -18.68
CA ILE A 263 8.85 12.76 -18.29
C ILE A 263 9.72 14.01 -18.28
N ASP A 264 9.14 15.16 -18.63
CA ASP A 264 9.84 16.45 -18.62
C ASP A 264 9.66 17.14 -17.27
N VAL A 265 10.78 17.38 -16.57
CA VAL A 265 10.85 17.97 -15.23
C VAL A 265 11.80 19.16 -15.19
N CYS A 266 11.43 20.21 -14.47
CA CYS A 266 12.26 21.39 -14.25
C CYS A 266 13.16 21.17 -13.03
N LEU A 267 14.40 20.71 -13.25
CA LEU A 267 15.35 20.43 -12.17
C LEU A 267 16.27 21.64 -11.90
N PRO A 268 16.76 21.83 -10.66
CA PRO A 268 17.80 22.82 -10.37
C PRO A 268 19.08 22.54 -11.18
N SER A 269 19.67 23.57 -11.79
CA SER A 269 20.93 23.44 -12.54
C SER A 269 22.08 22.88 -11.69
N PRO A 270 22.79 21.82 -12.12
CA PRO A 270 23.98 21.33 -11.43
C PRO A 270 25.07 22.42 -11.37
N GLY A 271 25.38 22.89 -10.17
CA GLY A 271 26.44 23.90 -9.93
C GLY A 271 25.99 25.37 -9.96
N GLY A 272 24.68 25.65 -9.98
CA GLY A 272 24.17 27.03 -9.91
C GLY A 272 24.57 27.77 -8.61
N VAL A 273 25.15 28.96 -8.74
CA VAL A 273 25.44 29.86 -7.60
C VAL A 273 24.12 30.24 -6.91
N ARG A 274 24.11 30.25 -5.57
CA ARG A 274 22.94 30.32 -4.67
C ARG A 274 21.95 31.49 -4.87
N PHE A 275 22.20 32.41 -5.80
CA PHE A 275 21.41 33.64 -6.01
C PHE A 275 20.63 33.68 -7.33
N ALA A 276 20.80 32.69 -8.23
CA ALA A 276 19.97 32.55 -9.42
C ALA A 276 19.76 31.05 -9.74
N SER A 277 18.67 30.49 -9.22
CA SER A 277 18.27 29.10 -9.49
C SER A 277 17.72 28.95 -10.91
N SER A 278 18.60 28.84 -11.90
CA SER A 278 18.19 28.42 -13.24
C SER A 278 17.65 26.99 -13.20
N LEU A 279 16.40 26.82 -13.63
CA LEU A 279 15.78 25.53 -13.80
C LEU A 279 16.09 25.01 -15.21
N ILE A 280 16.51 23.75 -15.31
CA ILE A 280 16.77 23.06 -16.57
C ILE A 280 15.66 22.05 -16.81
N SER A 281 14.94 22.21 -17.93
CA SER A 281 14.02 21.18 -18.41
C SER A 281 14.81 19.93 -18.77
N THR A 282 14.61 18.86 -18.01
CA THR A 282 15.31 17.59 -18.14
C THR A 282 14.30 16.49 -18.42
N HIS A 283 14.58 15.67 -19.44
CA HIS A 283 13.75 14.52 -19.78
C HIS A 283 14.26 13.27 -19.04
N VAL A 284 13.50 12.79 -18.06
CA VAL A 284 13.91 11.73 -17.12
C VAL A 284 13.07 10.47 -17.31
N ALA A 285 13.71 9.34 -17.61
CA ALA A 285 13.08 8.01 -17.63
C ALA A 285 12.79 7.50 -16.21
N VAL A 286 11.71 6.75 -16.01
CA VAL A 286 11.37 6.17 -14.71
C VAL A 286 11.27 4.66 -14.82
N ASN A 287 12.12 3.95 -14.08
CA ASN A 287 12.22 2.49 -14.15
C ASN A 287 11.84 1.85 -12.81
N LEU A 288 11.06 0.76 -12.79
CA LEU A 288 10.81 0.02 -11.55
C LEU A 288 11.96 -0.94 -11.26
N LEU A 289 12.72 -0.66 -10.20
CA LEU A 289 13.84 -1.51 -9.77
C LEU A 289 13.35 -2.80 -9.09
N GLY A 290 12.32 -2.68 -8.26
CA GLY A 290 11.85 -3.81 -7.48
C GLY A 290 10.60 -3.61 -6.63
N VAL A 291 10.22 -4.69 -5.96
CA VAL A 291 9.05 -4.79 -5.08
C VAL A 291 9.47 -5.26 -3.69
N VAL A 292 9.14 -4.46 -2.67
CA VAL A 292 9.07 -4.87 -1.26
C VAL A 292 7.62 -5.28 -0.99
N SER A 293 7.41 -6.41 -0.32
CA SER A 293 6.08 -6.83 0.14
C SER A 293 6.22 -8.01 1.09
N ASP A 294 5.26 -8.22 1.98
CA ASP A 294 5.17 -9.48 2.73
C ASP A 294 4.90 -10.67 1.76
N LYS A 295 5.13 -11.92 2.21
CA LYS A 295 4.96 -13.08 1.32
C LYS A 295 3.53 -13.21 0.77
N PRO A 296 2.45 -13.08 1.56
CA PRO A 296 1.07 -13.03 1.06
C PRO A 296 0.84 -12.01 -0.06
N ALA A 297 1.28 -10.76 0.10
CA ALA A 297 1.10 -9.72 -0.90
C ALA A 297 2.00 -9.93 -2.11
N GLN A 298 3.27 -10.31 -1.92
CA GLN A 298 4.18 -10.68 -2.99
C GLN A 298 3.58 -11.75 -3.90
N SER A 299 2.98 -12.80 -3.30
CA SER A 299 2.35 -13.90 -4.04
C SER A 299 1.13 -13.43 -4.85
N MET A 300 0.43 -12.40 -4.38
CA MET A 300 -0.67 -11.77 -5.10
C MET A 300 -0.17 -10.94 -6.29
N ILE A 301 0.88 -10.12 -6.08
CA ILE A 301 1.53 -9.29 -7.11
C ILE A 301 2.15 -10.18 -8.20
N GLN A 302 2.89 -11.22 -7.81
CA GLN A 302 3.53 -12.20 -8.70
C GLN A 302 2.52 -13.10 -9.47
N ASN A 303 1.23 -13.05 -9.13
CA ASN A 303 0.21 -14.00 -9.60
C ASN A 303 0.65 -15.47 -9.39
N MET A 304 1.17 -15.75 -8.19
CA MET A 304 1.70 -17.05 -7.77
C MET A 304 0.92 -17.64 -6.60
N ILE A 305 1.08 -18.95 -6.37
CA ILE A 305 0.68 -19.59 -5.12
C ILE A 305 1.48 -19.00 -3.95
N ASP A 306 0.86 -18.99 -2.78
CA ASP A 306 1.49 -18.48 -1.55
C ASP A 306 2.40 -19.54 -0.92
N SER A 307 2.92 -19.25 0.28
CA SER A 307 3.80 -20.14 1.04
C SER A 307 3.19 -21.49 1.41
N GLY A 308 1.86 -21.71 1.29
CA GLY A 308 1.27 -23.04 1.49
C GLY A 308 1.54 -24.03 0.35
N GLY A 309 1.86 -23.52 -0.84
CA GLY A 309 2.07 -24.31 -2.05
C GLY A 309 3.45 -24.96 -2.15
N PHE A 310 3.54 -26.09 -2.87
CA PHE A 310 4.81 -26.80 -3.13
C PHE A 310 5.88 -25.88 -3.73
N TYR A 311 5.53 -25.02 -4.69
CA TYR A 311 6.42 -24.03 -5.28
C TYR A 311 6.09 -22.60 -4.84
N GLY A 312 5.87 -22.41 -3.53
CA GLY A 312 5.47 -21.12 -2.96
C GLY A 312 6.54 -20.02 -3.07
N CYS A 313 7.82 -20.37 -3.19
CA CYS A 313 8.91 -19.40 -3.23
C CYS A 313 8.90 -18.55 -4.51
N GLY A 314 8.94 -17.22 -4.34
CA GLY A 314 8.97 -16.24 -5.45
C GLY A 314 10.36 -15.96 -6.03
N LYS A 315 11.42 -16.54 -5.47
CA LYS A 315 12.84 -16.31 -5.82
C LYS A 315 13.52 -17.51 -6.45
N CYS A 316 13.22 -18.71 -5.97
CA CYS A 316 13.77 -19.97 -6.46
C CYS A 316 12.64 -20.99 -6.71
N GLN A 317 12.99 -22.14 -7.27
CA GLN A 317 12.07 -23.23 -7.60
C GLN A 317 12.09 -24.37 -6.56
N ILE A 318 12.57 -24.09 -5.34
CA ILE A 318 12.58 -25.07 -4.25
C ILE A 318 11.18 -25.66 -4.00
N VAL A 319 11.14 -26.98 -3.84
CA VAL A 319 9.93 -27.71 -3.47
C VAL A 319 9.81 -27.69 -1.94
N GLY A 320 8.69 -27.19 -1.44
CA GLY A 320 8.37 -27.27 -0.02
C GLY A 320 7.72 -28.61 0.34
N GLU A 321 8.11 -29.15 1.48
CA GLU A 321 7.61 -30.40 2.05
C GLU A 321 6.42 -30.17 2.98
N SER A 322 5.56 -31.18 3.14
CA SER A 322 4.38 -31.11 4.02
C SER A 322 4.70 -31.73 5.37
N VAL A 323 5.04 -30.90 6.36
CA VAL A 323 5.43 -31.34 7.71
C VAL A 323 4.24 -31.24 8.66
N ARG A 324 4.05 -32.22 9.54
CA ARG A 324 2.99 -32.21 10.54
C ARG A 324 3.33 -31.19 11.66
N ALA A 325 2.41 -30.28 11.95
CA ALA A 325 2.55 -29.30 13.03
C ALA A 325 1.26 -29.24 13.85
N GLY A 326 1.33 -29.71 15.10
CA GLY A 326 0.17 -29.82 15.98
C GLY A 326 -0.95 -30.67 15.37
N LYS A 327 -2.14 -30.07 15.23
CA LYS A 327 -3.33 -30.72 14.63
C LYS A 327 -3.40 -30.64 13.09
N GLY A 328 -2.44 -30.00 12.43
CA GLY A 328 -2.44 -29.77 10.98
C GLY A 328 -1.13 -30.12 10.29
N HIS A 329 -1.02 -29.70 9.03
CA HIS A 329 0.21 -29.73 8.26
C HIS A 329 0.60 -28.30 7.86
N ILE A 330 1.90 -28.04 7.82
CA ILE A 330 2.50 -26.80 7.33
C ILE A 330 3.42 -27.12 6.15
N ARG A 331 3.62 -26.12 5.28
CA ARG A 331 4.61 -26.19 4.21
C ARG A 331 5.94 -25.69 4.75
N CYS A 332 6.95 -26.55 4.77
CA CYS A 332 8.32 -26.20 5.14
C CYS A 332 9.20 -26.22 3.88
N PHE A 333 10.16 -25.30 3.79
CA PHE A 333 11.15 -25.28 2.70
C PHE A 333 12.51 -25.67 3.31
N PRO A 334 13.04 -26.87 3.01
CA PRO A 334 14.26 -27.35 3.63
C PRO A 334 15.47 -26.50 3.20
N LEU A 335 16.40 -26.26 4.12
CA LEU A 335 17.67 -25.63 3.79
C LEU A 335 18.65 -26.71 3.32
N ASP A 336 18.68 -26.99 2.02
CA ASP A 336 19.78 -27.75 1.42
C ASP A 336 20.95 -26.80 1.12
N THR A 337 22.08 -27.00 1.81
CA THR A 337 23.33 -26.27 1.58
C THR A 337 24.25 -26.97 0.58
N THR A 338 23.94 -28.20 0.19
CA THR A 338 24.72 -29.02 -0.75
C THR A 338 24.22 -28.87 -2.18
N ASN A 339 22.90 -28.80 -2.39
CA ASN A 339 22.27 -28.55 -3.68
C ASN A 339 21.44 -27.25 -3.62
N PRO A 340 22.03 -26.09 -3.97
CA PRO A 340 21.29 -24.83 -3.97
C PRO A 340 20.14 -24.88 -5.00
N PRO A 341 18.94 -24.39 -4.66
CA PRO A 341 17.77 -24.50 -5.55
C PRO A 341 17.88 -23.56 -6.75
N ASP A 342 17.36 -24.01 -7.90
CA ASP A 342 17.29 -23.22 -9.13
C ASP A 342 16.65 -21.85 -8.89
N LEU A 343 17.37 -20.77 -9.23
CA LEU A 343 16.85 -19.41 -9.15
C LEU A 343 15.85 -19.14 -10.27
N ARG A 344 14.80 -18.37 -9.96
CA ARG A 344 13.89 -17.83 -10.96
C ARG A 344 14.57 -16.71 -11.73
N SER A 345 14.12 -16.52 -12.96
CA SER A 345 14.51 -15.47 -13.89
C SER A 345 13.37 -15.20 -14.87
N ASN A 346 13.45 -14.12 -15.64
CA ASN A 346 12.56 -13.89 -16.76
C ASN A 346 12.49 -15.08 -17.75
N LYS A 347 13.62 -15.76 -18.02
CA LYS A 347 13.65 -16.97 -18.86
C LYS A 347 12.78 -18.10 -18.32
N THR A 348 12.90 -18.42 -17.03
CA THR A 348 12.09 -19.49 -16.40
C THR A 348 10.62 -19.10 -16.27
N TYR A 349 10.34 -17.82 -16.03
CA TYR A 349 8.98 -17.29 -15.99
C TYR A 349 8.30 -17.42 -17.37
N ASP A 350 8.99 -17.03 -18.45
CA ASP A 350 8.44 -17.09 -19.82
C ASP A 350 8.17 -18.55 -20.25
N GLN A 351 8.96 -19.50 -19.76
CA GLN A 351 8.70 -20.94 -19.90
C GLN A 351 7.43 -21.37 -19.15
N ALA A 352 7.27 -20.97 -17.88
CA ALA A 352 6.08 -21.27 -17.09
C ALA A 352 4.80 -20.67 -17.71
N MET A 353 4.86 -19.46 -18.29
CA MET A 353 3.72 -18.85 -19.00
C MET A 353 3.32 -19.65 -20.26
N LYS A 354 4.29 -20.20 -21.00
CA LYS A 354 4.01 -21.10 -22.14
C LYS A 354 3.31 -22.38 -21.67
N ILE A 355 3.72 -22.95 -20.53
CA ILE A 355 3.08 -24.12 -19.92
C ILE A 355 1.63 -23.79 -19.49
N LEU A 356 1.41 -22.71 -18.73
CA LEU A 356 0.07 -22.28 -18.34
C LEU A 356 -0.86 -22.03 -19.54
N THR A 357 -0.33 -21.47 -20.63
CA THR A 357 -1.08 -21.25 -21.87
C THR A 357 -1.49 -22.58 -22.51
N LYS A 358 -0.56 -23.54 -22.64
CA LYS A 358 -0.87 -24.90 -23.13
C LYS A 358 -1.90 -25.60 -22.24
N ASN A 359 -1.72 -25.54 -20.92
CA ASN A 359 -2.64 -26.12 -19.93
C ASN A 359 -4.06 -25.54 -20.07
N LYS A 360 -4.20 -24.22 -20.27
CA LYS A 360 -5.48 -23.55 -20.50
C LYS A 360 -6.13 -23.99 -21.82
N GLN A 361 -5.36 -24.11 -22.89
CA GLN A 361 -5.84 -24.60 -24.20
C GLN A 361 -6.28 -26.07 -24.14
N GLN A 362 -5.55 -26.92 -23.40
CA GLN A 362 -5.92 -28.33 -23.20
C GLN A 362 -7.21 -28.47 -22.40
N ARG A 363 -7.38 -27.72 -21.30
CA ARG A 363 -8.63 -27.68 -20.51
C ARG A 363 -9.84 -27.20 -21.32
N ALA A 364 -9.64 -26.34 -22.32
CA ALA A 364 -10.71 -25.91 -23.23
C ALA A 364 -11.06 -26.96 -24.31
N ARG A 365 -10.17 -27.92 -24.57
CA ARG A 365 -10.35 -28.99 -25.58
C ARG A 365 -10.77 -30.34 -24.98
N ARG A 366 -10.44 -30.59 -23.72
CA ARG A 366 -10.78 -31.83 -22.98
C ARG A 366 -11.62 -31.49 -21.77
N ASN A 367 -12.80 -32.09 -21.65
CA ASN A 367 -13.58 -32.17 -20.41
C ASN A 367 -12.91 -33.06 -19.32
N SER A 368 -11.61 -33.34 -19.43
CA SER A 368 -10.84 -34.15 -18.49
C SER A 368 -9.67 -33.36 -17.91
N LEU A 369 -9.45 -33.55 -16.61
CA LEU A 369 -8.33 -33.00 -15.84
C LEU A 369 -7.03 -33.84 -15.99
N THR A 370 -7.10 -35.04 -16.57
CA THR A 370 -5.95 -35.95 -16.68
C THR A 370 -4.96 -35.47 -17.75
N GLY A 371 -3.78 -35.03 -17.30
CA GLY A 371 -2.68 -34.56 -18.16
C GLY A 371 -2.31 -33.08 -18.03
N VAL A 372 -2.90 -32.33 -17.08
CA VAL A 372 -2.51 -30.94 -16.85
C VAL A 372 -1.34 -30.84 -15.87
N ASP A 373 -0.15 -30.55 -16.39
CA ASP A 373 1.06 -30.37 -15.60
C ASP A 373 1.07 -28.99 -14.91
N ASN A 374 0.47 -28.91 -13.73
CA ASN A 374 0.50 -27.70 -12.89
C ASN A 374 1.85 -27.51 -12.19
N ASP A 375 2.64 -28.57 -12.00
CA ASP A 375 3.89 -28.52 -11.25
C ASP A 375 5.04 -27.99 -12.12
N ALA A 376 5.02 -28.23 -13.44
CA ALA A 376 5.90 -27.59 -14.40
C ALA A 376 5.63 -26.07 -14.54
N ALA A 377 4.46 -25.56 -14.14
CA ALA A 377 4.25 -24.12 -13.99
C ALA A 377 4.91 -23.54 -12.72
N LYS A 378 5.53 -24.39 -11.87
CA LYS A 378 6.34 -24.01 -10.69
C LYS A 378 5.64 -22.97 -9.81
N GLY A 379 4.35 -23.17 -9.58
CA GLY A 379 3.52 -22.33 -8.71
C GLY A 379 3.06 -20.99 -9.29
N HIS A 380 3.33 -20.69 -10.56
CA HIS A 380 2.66 -19.59 -11.25
C HIS A 380 1.18 -19.95 -11.50
N VAL A 381 0.28 -19.00 -11.21
CA VAL A 381 -1.18 -19.14 -11.42
C VAL A 381 -1.62 -18.44 -12.70
N GLY A 382 -0.92 -17.39 -13.09
CA GLY A 382 -1.13 -16.64 -14.32
C GLY A 382 -0.01 -15.62 -14.54
N PRO A 383 -0.17 -14.71 -15.52
CA PRO A 383 0.81 -13.66 -15.76
C PRO A 383 0.85 -12.64 -14.63
N CYS A 384 2.05 -12.18 -14.27
CA CYS A 384 2.30 -10.97 -13.50
C CYS A 384 2.44 -9.79 -14.47
N ALA A 385 1.72 -8.70 -14.21
CA ALA A 385 1.79 -7.49 -15.04
C ALA A 385 3.22 -6.91 -15.11
N LEU A 386 3.97 -6.94 -14.00
CA LEU A 386 5.31 -6.32 -13.88
C LEU A 386 6.35 -6.88 -14.86
N ARG A 387 6.15 -8.10 -15.41
CA ARG A 387 7.00 -8.67 -16.46
C ARG A 387 7.08 -7.79 -17.73
N ARG A 388 6.10 -6.91 -17.94
CA ARG A 388 6.03 -5.97 -19.07
C ARG A 388 7.06 -4.84 -19.01
N LEU A 389 7.62 -4.55 -17.82
CA LEU A 389 8.59 -3.48 -17.59
C LEU A 389 9.98 -3.93 -18.06
N ARG A 390 10.71 -3.04 -18.74
CA ARG A 390 11.94 -3.33 -19.49
C ARG A 390 13.06 -3.91 -18.62
N PHE A 391 13.24 -3.39 -17.42
CA PHE A 391 14.33 -3.76 -16.51
C PHE A 391 13.90 -4.67 -15.34
N PHE A 392 12.64 -5.08 -15.31
CA PHE A 392 12.10 -5.88 -14.21
C PHE A 392 12.37 -7.37 -14.43
N ASP A 393 13.11 -8.01 -13.53
CA ASP A 393 13.31 -9.47 -13.54
C ASP A 393 12.46 -10.17 -12.50
N MET A 394 11.64 -11.12 -12.95
CA MET A 394 10.68 -11.85 -12.13
C MET A 394 11.29 -12.67 -10.99
N GLY A 395 12.60 -12.98 -11.03
CA GLY A 395 13.34 -13.60 -9.94
C GLY A 395 14.19 -12.64 -9.12
N GLN A 396 14.73 -11.57 -9.71
CA GLN A 396 15.62 -10.64 -9.00
C GLN A 396 14.91 -9.43 -8.37
N SER A 397 13.94 -8.82 -9.06
CA SER A 397 13.33 -7.54 -8.68
C SER A 397 12.35 -7.62 -7.50
N PHE A 398 11.76 -8.77 -7.19
CA PHE A 398 11.11 -8.94 -5.87
C PHE A 398 12.18 -9.11 -4.80
N LEU A 399 12.08 -8.43 -3.65
CA LEU A 399 13.08 -8.57 -2.59
C LEU A 399 12.96 -9.91 -1.84
N ILE A 400 14.00 -10.27 -1.08
CA ILE A 400 14.08 -11.57 -0.41
C ILE A 400 13.10 -11.60 0.76
N ASP A 401 12.22 -12.60 0.75
CA ASP A 401 11.27 -12.89 1.83
C ASP A 401 11.90 -13.75 2.94
N SER A 402 11.18 -13.92 4.04
CA SER A 402 11.60 -14.72 5.20
C SER A 402 11.76 -16.23 4.91
N LEU A 403 11.28 -16.75 3.77
CA LEU A 403 11.40 -18.18 3.44
C LEU A 403 12.85 -18.59 3.16
N HIS A 404 13.73 -17.64 2.85
CA HIS A 404 15.16 -17.88 2.62
C HIS A 404 15.98 -17.87 3.91
N ASN A 405 15.33 -18.09 5.07
CA ASN A 405 15.98 -18.18 6.37
C ASN A 405 16.83 -16.93 6.73
N LEU A 406 16.45 -15.75 6.21
CA LEU A 406 17.13 -14.45 6.45
C LEU A 406 17.35 -14.18 7.95
N TYR A 407 16.43 -14.63 8.79
CA TYR A 407 16.46 -14.45 10.24
C TYR A 407 17.10 -15.61 11.02
N SER A 408 17.68 -16.61 10.36
CA SER A 408 18.26 -17.80 11.02
C SER A 408 19.34 -17.43 12.04
N GLY A 409 20.21 -16.46 11.71
CA GLY A 409 21.20 -15.94 12.67
C GLY A 409 20.55 -15.37 13.94
N ALA A 410 19.51 -14.54 13.79
CA ALA A 410 18.77 -13.98 14.91
C ALA A 410 18.02 -15.06 15.72
N PHE A 411 17.35 -16.00 15.06
CA PHE A 411 16.67 -17.11 15.74
C PHE A 411 17.64 -18.02 16.50
N ASN A 412 18.83 -18.28 15.95
CA ASN A 412 19.87 -19.03 16.66
C ASN A 412 20.41 -18.27 17.87
N GLN A 413 20.62 -16.96 17.76
CA GLN A 413 21.00 -16.11 18.91
C GLN A 413 19.92 -16.15 20.01
N TYR A 414 18.64 -15.94 19.68
CA TYR A 414 17.55 -16.04 20.65
C TYR A 414 17.46 -17.43 21.29
N ARG A 415 17.53 -18.50 20.49
CA ARG A 415 17.48 -19.89 21.00
C ARG A 415 18.61 -20.15 21.98
N ASN A 416 19.82 -19.69 21.68
CA ASN A 416 20.97 -19.87 22.56
C ASN A 416 20.85 -19.02 23.84
N ALA A 417 20.33 -17.80 23.75
CA ALA A 417 20.07 -16.95 24.92
C ALA A 417 19.02 -17.56 25.88
N PHE A 418 17.93 -18.13 25.35
CA PHE A 418 16.94 -18.84 26.17
C PHE A 418 17.41 -20.22 26.67
N ALA A 419 18.36 -20.85 25.99
CA ALA A 419 18.99 -22.10 26.45
C ALA A 419 19.94 -21.88 27.64
N ILE A 420 20.42 -20.65 27.87
CA ILE A 420 21.26 -20.26 29.02
C ILE A 420 20.42 -19.94 30.27
N GLN A 421 19.09 -19.87 30.15
CA GLN A 421 18.15 -19.62 31.27
C GLN A 421 17.46 -20.90 31.80
N LYS A 422 18.05 -22.08 31.56
CA LYS A 422 17.66 -23.38 32.11
C LYS A 422 18.88 -24.14 32.59
#